data_AF-A0A651FRA2-F1
#
_entry.id   AF-A0A651FRA2-F1
#
_cell.length_a   1.000
_cell.length_b   1.000
_cell.length_c   1.000
_cell.angle_alpha   90.00
_cell.angle_beta   90.00
_cell.angle_gamma   90.00
#
_symmetry.space_group_name_H-M   'P 1'
#
loop_
_entity.id
_entity.type
_entity.pdbx_description
1 polymer ?
#
loop_
_entity_poly.entity_id
_entity_poly.type
_entity_poly.pdbx_seq_one_letter_code
_entity_poly.pdbx_strand_id
1 'polypeptide(L)'
;MNWRSGYAENRSNASAAHHGHRTFGEFRMIRPHFALGAAPYDANLPREIAPQTFWLSGCSRQPVGEEILHSHSSFYMACGTEKTAIIDTGNSRDWPDVRRQLLEALDGRKLDYIIPTHPEMPHMGNLEPLAELFPQARIVGDIRNYHLYYPHLEDRLEMRHVGDILELGDRQLELIEAIIHDLPNSLWVYDRKEQVLFACDAYCYTHEHEPGQCALLAEELPQEPTVADTSFVTSRALAWTQLVDPEPYCQALDAMLAERPVKLIAPTHGGVISNTKRMTELFKEGMRNIRGQ
;
A
#
# COMPACT_ATOMS: atom_id res chain seq x y z
N MET A 1 34.66 30.64 -38.69
CA MET A 1 35.79 31.08 -37.85
C MET A 1 36.27 29.87 -37.04
N ASN A 2 37.36 29.27 -37.48
CA ASN A 2 38.15 28.29 -36.72
C ASN A 2 39.41 29.01 -36.29
N TRP A 3 39.81 28.94 -35.01
CA TRP A 3 41.20 29.10 -34.62
C TRP A 3 41.51 28.25 -33.38
N ARG A 4 42.30 27.20 -33.61
CA ARG A 4 43.10 26.47 -32.62
C ARG A 4 44.43 27.20 -32.43
N SER A 5 44.99 27.15 -31.22
CA SER A 5 46.40 26.84 -30.87
C SER A 5 46.59 27.26 -29.41
N GLY A 6 47.25 26.55 -28.50
CA GLY A 6 48.34 25.60 -28.67
C GLY A 6 49.48 26.03 -27.71
N TYR A 7 50.27 25.04 -27.31
CA TYR A 7 51.50 25.09 -26.49
C TYR A 7 51.34 24.98 -24.97
N ALA A 8 52.18 24.24 -24.24
CA ALA A 8 52.98 23.03 -24.45
C ALA A 8 53.67 22.79 -23.09
N GLU A 9 54.01 21.53 -22.86
CA GLU A 9 54.64 20.98 -21.67
C GLU A 9 55.97 21.66 -21.28
N ASN A 10 56.33 21.56 -20.00
CA ASN A 10 57.73 21.31 -19.65
C ASN A 10 57.84 20.41 -18.41
N ARG A 11 58.44 19.24 -18.61
CA ARG A 11 58.88 18.31 -17.56
C ARG A 11 60.30 18.65 -17.15
N SER A 12 60.63 18.49 -15.86
CA SER A 12 61.97 18.05 -15.45
C SER A 12 61.94 17.36 -14.07
N ASN A 13 62.86 16.42 -13.92
CA ASN A 13 62.89 15.28 -13.00
C ASN A 13 63.69 15.50 -11.69
N ALA A 14 63.38 14.62 -10.72
CA ALA A 14 64.26 13.95 -9.73
C ALA A 14 64.90 14.80 -8.61
N SER A 15 65.21 14.31 -7.40
CA SER A 15 65.37 12.96 -6.85
C SER A 15 65.13 12.91 -5.32
N ALA A 16 65.22 11.70 -4.77
CA ALA A 16 64.91 11.18 -3.42
C ALA A 16 65.62 11.80 -2.19
N ALA A 17 64.97 11.68 -1.01
CA ALA A 17 65.58 11.17 0.24
C ALA A 17 64.55 10.91 1.37
N HIS A 18 64.39 9.63 1.69
CA HIS A 18 64.27 8.96 3.00
C HIS A 18 63.65 9.54 4.30
N HIS A 19 62.80 8.66 4.88
CA HIS A 19 62.67 8.21 6.28
C HIS A 19 61.60 8.83 7.19
N GLY A 20 60.68 7.96 7.65
CA GLY A 20 59.75 8.23 8.76
C GLY A 20 58.60 7.23 8.84
N HIS A 21 58.87 6.02 9.34
CA HIS A 21 57.83 5.04 9.69
C HIS A 21 56.86 5.62 10.73
N ARG A 22 55.58 5.67 10.40
CA ARG A 22 54.48 5.55 11.38
C ARG A 22 53.44 4.60 10.80
N THR A 23 53.33 3.44 11.42
CA THR A 23 52.28 2.45 11.21
C THR A 23 50.93 3.10 11.52
N PHE A 24 50.14 3.40 10.49
CA PHE A 24 48.73 3.72 10.65
C PHE A 24 47.97 2.42 10.86
N GLY A 25 47.25 2.37 11.98
CA GLY A 25 46.48 1.23 12.43
C GLY A 25 45.48 0.74 11.39
N GLU A 26 45.10 -0.52 11.58
CA GLU A 26 44.10 -1.25 10.81
C GLU A 26 42.95 -0.35 10.37
N PHE A 27 42.91 -0.04 9.07
CA PHE A 27 41.71 0.47 8.43
C PHE A 27 40.67 -0.65 8.51
N ARG A 28 39.86 -0.60 9.57
CA ARG A 28 38.64 -1.39 9.66
C ARG A 28 37.78 -0.95 8.48
N MET A 29 37.77 -1.77 7.42
CA MET A 29 36.87 -1.56 6.28
C MET A 29 35.48 -1.31 6.84
N ILE A 30 34.99 -0.08 6.64
CA ILE A 30 33.58 0.23 6.82
C ILE A 30 32.87 -0.70 5.85
N ARG A 31 32.21 -1.72 6.40
CA ARG A 31 31.37 -2.63 5.62
C ARG A 31 30.39 -1.77 4.82
N PRO A 32 30.21 -2.02 3.52
CA PRO A 32 29.21 -1.28 2.75
C PRO A 32 27.85 -1.48 3.43
N HIS A 33 27.22 -0.37 3.82
CA HIS A 33 25.87 -0.30 4.40
C HIS A 33 24.81 -0.52 3.30
N PHE A 34 25.01 -1.55 2.46
CA PHE A 34 24.07 -2.00 1.43
C PHE A 34 23.62 -3.43 1.71
N ALA A 35 23.27 -3.67 2.97
CA ALA A 35 22.28 -4.65 3.33
C ALA A 35 21.16 -3.88 4.04
N LEU A 36 20.29 -3.23 3.26
CA LEU A 36 18.88 -3.10 3.64
C LEU A 36 18.34 -4.54 3.63
N GLY A 37 18.77 -5.30 4.63
CA GLY A 37 18.48 -6.70 4.77
C GLY A 37 16.99 -6.81 4.99
N ALA A 38 16.37 -7.74 4.25
CA ALA A 38 15.09 -8.31 4.61
C ALA A 38 15.10 -8.61 6.11
N ALA A 39 14.50 -7.71 6.90
CA ALA A 39 14.15 -8.01 8.27
C ALA A 39 13.20 -9.20 8.24
N PRO A 40 13.22 -10.09 9.24
CA PRO A 40 12.37 -11.26 9.25
C PRO A 40 10.91 -10.87 8.97
N TYR A 41 10.27 -11.67 8.12
CA TYR A 41 8.85 -11.57 7.79
C TYR A 41 8.04 -11.32 9.05
N ASP A 42 7.02 -10.45 9.00
CA ASP A 42 6.03 -10.47 10.08
C ASP A 42 5.36 -11.85 10.03
N ALA A 43 5.65 -12.67 11.04
CA ALA A 43 5.20 -14.06 11.11
C ALA A 43 3.67 -14.16 11.24
N ASN A 44 2.99 -13.05 11.51
CA ASN A 44 1.54 -13.00 11.66
C ASN A 44 0.80 -12.59 10.38
N LEU A 45 1.52 -12.41 9.25
CA LEU A 45 0.94 -12.12 7.94
C LEU A 45 1.21 -13.27 6.93
N PRO A 46 0.20 -13.71 6.16
CA PRO A 46 -1.13 -13.13 6.02
C PRO A 46 -2.02 -13.44 7.24
N ARG A 47 -2.86 -12.48 7.63
CA ARG A 47 -3.80 -12.63 8.76
C ARG A 47 -5.21 -12.83 8.23
N GLU A 48 -5.91 -13.87 8.67
CA GLU A 48 -7.35 -14.00 8.42
C GLU A 48 -8.12 -13.02 9.32
N ILE A 49 -8.80 -12.04 8.74
CA ILE A 49 -9.54 -10.98 9.45
C ILE A 49 -11.05 -11.26 9.52
N ALA A 50 -11.55 -12.05 8.58
CA ALA A 50 -12.89 -12.62 8.54
C ALA A 50 -12.82 -13.95 7.77
N PRO A 51 -13.80 -14.86 7.88
CA PRO A 51 -13.79 -16.13 7.17
C PRO A 51 -13.37 -16.00 5.70
N GLN A 52 -12.29 -16.67 5.31
CA GLN A 52 -11.72 -16.66 3.96
C GLN A 52 -11.39 -15.25 3.44
N THR A 53 -11.07 -14.33 4.34
CA THR A 53 -10.69 -12.94 4.06
C THR A 53 -9.36 -12.67 4.74
N PHE A 54 -8.32 -12.46 3.94
CA PHE A 54 -6.96 -12.33 4.43
C PHE A 54 -6.46 -10.90 4.22
N TRP A 55 -5.80 -10.39 5.24
CA TRP A 55 -5.01 -9.18 5.21
C TRP A 55 -3.56 -9.54 4.94
N LEU A 56 -3.01 -8.92 3.90
CA LEU A 56 -1.62 -9.00 3.52
C LEU A 56 -1.01 -7.60 3.62
N SER A 57 0.31 -7.50 3.85
CA SER A 57 0.97 -6.20 3.82
C SER A 57 2.42 -6.25 3.35
N GLY A 58 2.89 -5.12 2.84
CA GLY A 58 4.31 -4.84 2.59
C GLY A 58 4.79 -3.83 3.63
N CYS A 59 5.85 -4.14 4.38
CA CYS A 59 6.32 -3.29 5.47
C CYS A 59 7.67 -2.64 5.15
N SER A 60 7.64 -1.32 4.96
CA SER A 60 8.82 -0.47 4.99
C SER A 60 9.37 -0.38 6.40
N ARG A 61 10.68 -0.51 6.55
CA ARG A 61 11.38 -0.37 7.83
C ARG A 61 12.45 0.68 7.67
N GLN A 62 12.27 1.82 8.31
CA GLN A 62 13.13 2.98 8.16
C GLN A 62 13.88 3.24 9.46
N PRO A 63 15.22 3.30 9.45
CA PRO A 63 15.97 3.69 10.63
C PRO A 63 15.70 5.18 10.94
N VAL A 64 15.22 5.47 12.14
CA VAL A 64 14.99 6.83 12.63
C VAL A 64 15.74 6.98 13.96
N GLY A 65 16.94 7.56 13.90
CA GLY A 65 17.85 7.59 15.05
C GLY A 65 18.33 6.19 15.42
N GLU A 66 18.08 5.78 16.68
CA GLU A 66 18.39 4.42 17.18
C GLU A 66 17.22 3.44 17.02
N GLU A 67 16.06 3.93 16.56
CA GLU A 67 14.83 3.14 16.40
C GLU A 67 14.63 2.71 14.95
N ILE A 68 13.80 1.67 14.76
CA ILE A 68 13.36 1.23 13.44
C ILE A 68 11.86 1.47 13.37
N LEU A 69 11.48 2.43 12.54
CA LEU A 69 10.10 2.80 12.30
C LEU A 69 9.52 1.91 11.22
N HIS A 70 8.40 1.25 11.51
CA HIS A 70 7.67 0.46 10.54
C HIS A 70 6.53 1.29 9.94
N SER A 71 6.34 1.15 8.63
CA SER A 71 5.21 1.71 7.88
C SER A 71 4.83 0.72 6.80
N HIS A 72 3.57 0.31 6.79
CA HIS A 72 3.08 -0.70 5.85
C HIS A 72 2.00 -0.20 4.90
N SER A 73 1.86 -0.90 3.78
CA SER A 73 0.68 -0.82 2.92
C SER A 73 -0.04 -2.16 2.99
N SER A 74 -1.34 -2.08 3.26
CA SER A 74 -2.28 -3.17 3.40
C SER A 74 -2.99 -3.44 2.07
N PHE A 75 -3.16 -4.71 1.76
CA PHE A 75 -3.94 -5.20 0.63
C PHE A 75 -4.58 -6.51 1.03
N TYR A 76 -5.59 -6.93 0.29
CA TYR A 76 -6.55 -7.90 0.82
C TYR A 76 -6.83 -9.01 -0.16
N MET A 77 -7.17 -10.17 0.37
CA MET A 77 -7.51 -11.34 -0.41
C MET A 77 -8.87 -11.88 0.06
N ALA A 78 -9.78 -12.09 -0.89
CA ALA A 78 -11.09 -12.68 -0.65
C ALA A 78 -11.19 -14.00 -1.42
N CYS A 79 -11.44 -15.09 -0.70
CA CYS A 79 -11.68 -16.40 -1.27
C CYS A 79 -13.16 -16.76 -1.13
N GLY A 80 -13.85 -17.00 -2.26
CA GLY A 80 -15.17 -17.64 -2.27
C GLY A 80 -15.03 -19.15 -2.49
N THR A 81 -16.14 -19.87 -2.66
CA THR A 81 -16.08 -21.32 -2.97
C THR A 81 -15.54 -21.64 -4.35
N GLU A 82 -15.69 -20.74 -5.33
CA GLU A 82 -15.33 -21.00 -6.73
C GLU A 82 -14.13 -20.18 -7.20
N LYS A 83 -14.11 -18.88 -6.87
CA LYS A 83 -13.07 -17.96 -7.32
C LYS A 83 -12.44 -17.20 -6.17
N THR A 84 -11.32 -16.56 -6.46
CA THR A 84 -10.59 -15.73 -5.51
C THR A 84 -10.20 -14.38 -6.11
N ALA A 85 -10.07 -13.36 -5.26
CA ALA A 85 -9.77 -12.00 -5.66
C ALA A 85 -8.78 -11.33 -4.71
N ILE A 86 -7.76 -10.69 -5.26
CA ILE A 86 -6.89 -9.78 -4.52
C ILE A 86 -7.33 -8.34 -4.77
N ILE A 87 -7.49 -7.55 -3.70
CA ILE A 87 -7.82 -6.13 -3.71
C ILE A 87 -6.56 -5.37 -3.35
N ASP A 88 -6.10 -4.54 -4.30
CA ASP A 88 -4.77 -3.93 -4.33
C ASP A 88 -3.61 -4.95 -4.36
N THR A 89 -2.42 -4.46 -4.73
CA THR A 89 -1.28 -5.33 -5.02
C THR A 89 -0.03 -4.98 -4.21
N GLY A 90 -0.02 -3.85 -3.50
CA GLY A 90 1.16 -3.38 -2.77
C GLY A 90 2.22 -2.74 -3.67
N ASN A 91 3.25 -2.19 -3.03
CA ASN A 91 4.39 -1.57 -3.71
C ASN A 91 5.35 -2.64 -4.27
N SER A 92 5.97 -2.35 -5.43
CA SER A 92 6.89 -3.27 -6.11
C SER A 92 8.09 -3.72 -5.26
N ARG A 93 8.56 -2.88 -4.33
CA ARG A 93 9.66 -3.23 -3.41
C ARG A 93 9.29 -4.37 -2.45
N ASP A 94 8.00 -4.52 -2.16
CA ASP A 94 7.48 -5.45 -1.16
C ASP A 94 7.08 -6.80 -1.78
N TRP A 95 7.36 -7.01 -3.08
CA TRP A 95 6.98 -8.22 -3.81
C TRP A 95 7.35 -9.54 -3.13
N PRO A 96 8.55 -9.72 -2.54
CA PRO A 96 8.89 -10.97 -1.85
C PRO A 96 7.91 -11.30 -0.71
N ASP A 97 7.51 -10.29 0.06
CA ASP A 97 6.56 -10.42 1.17
C ASP A 97 5.14 -10.66 0.64
N VAL A 98 4.70 -9.85 -0.33
CA VAL A 98 3.39 -9.96 -1.01
C VAL A 98 3.21 -11.36 -1.58
N ARG A 99 4.19 -11.85 -2.35
CA ARG A 99 4.13 -13.15 -3.02
C ARG A 99 4.04 -14.29 -2.02
N ARG A 100 4.84 -14.27 -0.95
CA ARG A 100 4.79 -15.31 0.10
C ARG A 100 3.39 -15.35 0.73
N GLN A 101 2.90 -14.19 1.17
CA GLN A 101 1.62 -14.08 1.86
C GLN A 101 0.45 -14.47 0.95
N LEU A 102 0.48 -14.07 -0.32
CA LEU A 102 -0.56 -14.44 -1.28
C LEU A 102 -0.61 -15.95 -1.53
N LEU A 103 0.54 -16.59 -1.71
CA LEU A 103 0.58 -18.05 -1.92
C LEU A 103 0.10 -18.82 -0.70
N GLU A 104 0.39 -18.31 0.50
CA GLU A 104 -0.10 -18.85 1.77
C GLU A 104 -1.62 -18.69 1.91
N ALA A 105 -2.16 -17.49 1.65
CA ALA A 105 -3.60 -17.22 1.70
C ALA A 105 -4.41 -17.98 0.63
N LEU A 106 -3.80 -18.24 -0.53
CA LEU A 106 -4.42 -19.03 -1.60
C LEU A 106 -4.48 -20.52 -1.27
N ASP A 107 -3.57 -21.04 -0.44
CA ASP A 107 -3.46 -22.47 -0.11
C ASP A 107 -3.59 -23.40 -1.34
N GLY A 108 -2.82 -23.08 -2.40
CA GLY A 108 -2.82 -23.85 -3.65
C GLY A 108 -3.99 -23.56 -4.62
N ARG A 109 -4.91 -22.67 -4.27
CA ARG A 109 -5.97 -22.18 -5.18
C ARG A 109 -5.38 -21.24 -6.23
N LYS A 110 -6.13 -21.06 -7.32
CA LYS A 110 -5.80 -20.07 -8.37
C LYS A 110 -6.29 -18.69 -7.95
N LEU A 111 -5.61 -17.65 -8.44
CA LEU A 111 -6.09 -16.27 -8.42
C LEU A 111 -6.94 -15.99 -9.67
N ASP A 112 -8.17 -15.53 -9.49
CA ASP A 112 -9.10 -15.26 -10.60
C ASP A 112 -9.21 -13.77 -10.92
N TYR A 113 -9.21 -12.92 -9.90
CA TYR A 113 -9.34 -11.47 -10.04
C TYR A 113 -8.22 -10.70 -9.34
N ILE A 114 -7.66 -9.71 -10.04
CA ILE A 114 -6.81 -8.67 -9.48
C ILE A 114 -7.60 -7.37 -9.57
N ILE A 115 -7.85 -6.73 -8.42
CA ILE A 115 -8.68 -5.53 -8.30
C ILE A 115 -7.82 -4.38 -7.77
N PRO A 116 -7.08 -3.66 -8.62
CA PRO A 116 -6.47 -2.39 -8.22
C PRO A 116 -7.59 -1.38 -7.96
N THR A 117 -7.59 -0.76 -6.79
CA THR A 117 -8.59 0.26 -6.44
C THR A 117 -8.36 1.57 -7.20
N HIS A 118 -7.11 1.95 -7.50
CA HIS A 118 -6.74 3.03 -8.44
C HIS A 118 -5.30 2.89 -8.97
N PRO A 119 -4.91 3.67 -10.00
CA PRO A 119 -3.61 3.53 -10.63
C PRO A 119 -2.47 4.26 -9.90
N GLU A 120 -2.21 3.89 -8.65
CA GLU A 120 -1.06 4.38 -7.86
C GLU A 120 -0.22 3.21 -7.31
N MET A 121 1.06 3.46 -7.08
CA MET A 121 2.06 2.44 -6.72
C MET A 121 1.67 1.51 -5.55
N PRO A 122 1.05 1.95 -4.43
CA PRO A 122 0.65 1.02 -3.38
C PRO A 122 -0.50 0.08 -3.78
N HIS A 123 -1.25 0.42 -4.83
CA HIS A 123 -2.46 -0.31 -5.25
C HIS A 123 -2.20 -1.20 -6.46
N MET A 124 -1.32 -0.77 -7.38
CA MET A 124 -1.01 -1.50 -8.62
C MET A 124 0.48 -1.85 -8.81
N GLY A 125 1.34 -1.58 -7.83
CA GLY A 125 2.80 -1.73 -7.96
C GLY A 125 3.28 -3.16 -8.25
N ASN A 126 2.52 -4.17 -7.84
CA ASN A 126 2.81 -5.58 -8.13
C ASN A 126 1.88 -6.20 -9.19
N LEU A 127 1.15 -5.39 -9.97
CA LEU A 127 0.24 -5.91 -10.99
C LEU A 127 0.97 -6.81 -12.02
N GLU A 128 2.11 -6.36 -12.55
CA GLU A 128 2.88 -7.11 -13.54
C GLU A 128 3.34 -8.49 -13.01
N PRO A 129 4.09 -8.59 -11.88
CA PRO A 129 4.52 -9.90 -11.40
C PRO A 129 3.36 -10.80 -10.94
N LEU A 130 2.22 -10.23 -10.49
CA LEU A 130 1.00 -11.00 -10.25
C LEU A 130 0.41 -11.56 -11.56
N ALA A 131 0.37 -10.73 -12.60
CA ALA A 131 -0.14 -11.12 -13.90
C ALA A 131 0.71 -12.22 -14.54
N GLU A 132 2.03 -12.19 -14.37
CA GLU A 132 2.95 -13.26 -14.79
C GLU A 132 2.72 -14.56 -14.00
N LEU A 133 2.59 -14.45 -12.67
CA LEU A 133 2.41 -15.61 -11.78
C LEU A 133 1.05 -16.29 -11.97
N PHE A 134 0.01 -15.51 -12.26
CA PHE A 134 -1.36 -15.96 -12.49
C PHE A 134 -1.85 -15.53 -13.88
N PRO A 135 -1.42 -16.22 -14.95
CA PRO A 135 -1.67 -15.79 -16.33
C PRO A 135 -3.14 -15.82 -16.74
N GLN A 136 -4.01 -16.47 -15.95
CA GLN A 136 -5.44 -16.55 -16.20
C GLN A 136 -6.25 -15.52 -15.40
N ALA A 137 -5.62 -14.78 -14.47
CA ALA A 137 -6.32 -13.79 -13.66
C ALA A 137 -6.75 -12.60 -14.52
N ARG A 138 -7.99 -12.15 -14.33
CA ARG A 138 -8.56 -10.93 -14.92
C ARG A 138 -8.19 -9.73 -14.05
N ILE A 139 -7.86 -8.61 -14.69
CA ILE A 139 -7.61 -7.34 -13.99
C ILE A 139 -8.89 -6.53 -14.12
N VAL A 140 -9.58 -6.31 -13.00
CA VAL A 140 -10.95 -5.81 -12.98
C VAL A 140 -11.06 -4.52 -12.16
N GLY A 141 -11.99 -3.65 -12.54
CA GLY A 141 -12.21 -2.36 -11.87
C GLY A 141 -12.26 -1.21 -12.88
N ASP A 142 -11.96 0.00 -12.42
CA ASP A 142 -11.83 1.17 -13.30
C ASP A 142 -10.47 1.20 -14.00
N ILE A 143 -10.33 0.33 -15.00
CA ILE A 143 -9.07 0.08 -15.71
C ILE A 143 -8.90 0.94 -16.98
N ARG A 144 -9.66 2.05 -17.10
CA ARG A 144 -9.78 2.82 -18.36
C ARG A 144 -8.45 3.28 -18.99
N ASN A 145 -7.38 3.41 -18.20
CA ASN A 145 -6.05 3.84 -18.66
C ASN A 145 -4.97 2.76 -18.54
N TYR A 146 -5.29 1.54 -18.09
CA TYR A 146 -4.27 0.53 -17.77
C TYR A 146 -3.53 0.01 -19.00
N HIS A 147 -4.18 0.01 -20.17
CA HIS A 147 -3.55 -0.35 -21.45
C HIS A 147 -2.37 0.55 -21.83
N LEU A 148 -2.31 1.78 -21.30
CA LEU A 148 -1.17 2.69 -21.52
C LEU A 148 0.08 2.25 -20.75
N TYR A 149 -0.11 1.57 -19.61
CA TYR A 149 0.97 1.08 -18.74
C TYR A 149 1.31 -0.38 -19.04
N TYR A 150 0.31 -1.20 -19.38
CA TYR A 150 0.43 -2.64 -19.65
C TYR A 150 -0.27 -3.03 -20.95
N PRO A 151 0.24 -2.58 -22.11
CA PRO A 151 -0.40 -2.86 -23.39
C PRO A 151 -0.47 -4.37 -23.71
N HIS A 152 0.47 -5.17 -23.19
CA HIS A 152 0.48 -6.62 -23.36
C HIS A 152 -0.54 -7.36 -22.49
N LEU A 153 -1.19 -6.68 -21.55
CA LEU A 153 -2.27 -7.24 -20.72
C LEU A 153 -3.65 -6.79 -21.17
N GLU A 154 -3.78 -6.10 -22.32
CA GLU A 154 -5.03 -5.50 -22.79
C GLU A 154 -6.19 -6.52 -22.86
N ASP A 155 -5.91 -7.74 -23.30
CA ASP A 155 -6.89 -8.83 -23.36
C ASP A 155 -7.37 -9.27 -21.97
N ARG A 156 -6.61 -8.98 -20.92
CA ARG A 156 -6.87 -9.30 -19.50
C ARG A 156 -7.54 -8.18 -18.72
N LEU A 157 -7.56 -6.96 -19.27
CA LEU A 157 -8.25 -5.83 -18.67
C LEU A 157 -9.77 -5.99 -18.84
N GLU A 158 -10.50 -5.83 -17.76
CA GLU A 158 -11.95 -5.97 -17.73
C GLU A 158 -12.56 -4.77 -17.00
N MET A 159 -13.04 -3.81 -17.79
CA MET A 159 -13.68 -2.62 -17.24
C MET A 159 -14.93 -3.01 -16.45
N ARG A 160 -15.01 -2.51 -15.22
CA ARG A 160 -16.17 -2.64 -14.34
C ARG A 160 -16.54 -1.28 -13.76
N HIS A 161 -17.81 -1.13 -13.40
CA HIS A 161 -18.36 0.13 -12.91
C HIS A 161 -18.88 -0.01 -11.48
N VAL A 162 -19.05 1.13 -10.80
CA VAL A 162 -19.76 1.18 -9.52
C VAL A 162 -21.13 0.52 -9.67
N GLY A 163 -21.46 -0.38 -8.74
CA GLY A 163 -22.66 -1.21 -8.73
C GLY A 163 -22.45 -2.60 -9.34
N ASP A 164 -21.36 -2.84 -10.08
CA ASP A 164 -21.05 -4.18 -10.59
C ASP A 164 -20.68 -5.13 -9.45
N ILE A 165 -21.00 -6.42 -9.65
CA ILE A 165 -20.75 -7.49 -8.70
C ILE A 165 -19.82 -8.53 -9.32
N LEU A 166 -18.77 -8.89 -8.59
CA LEU A 166 -17.88 -10.01 -8.89
C LEU A 166 -18.31 -11.23 -8.07
N GLU A 167 -18.78 -12.25 -8.77
CA GLU A 167 -19.20 -13.52 -8.18
C GLU A 167 -17.98 -14.42 -7.91
N LEU A 168 -17.78 -14.79 -6.64
CA LEU A 168 -16.74 -15.71 -6.21
C LEU A 168 -17.28 -17.12 -5.85
N GLY A 169 -18.54 -17.40 -6.18
CA GLY A 169 -19.28 -18.59 -5.79
C GLY A 169 -20.32 -18.25 -4.75
N ASP A 170 -20.10 -18.63 -3.50
CA ASP A 170 -20.96 -18.29 -2.35
C ASP A 170 -20.76 -16.85 -1.80
N ARG A 171 -19.97 -16.03 -2.49
CA ARG A 171 -19.50 -14.72 -2.02
C ARG A 171 -19.53 -13.71 -3.17
N GLN A 172 -20.00 -12.51 -2.87
CA GLN A 172 -20.14 -11.40 -3.82
C GLN A 172 -19.30 -10.21 -3.36
N LEU A 173 -18.40 -9.74 -4.24
CA LEU A 173 -17.72 -8.47 -4.06
C LEU A 173 -18.41 -7.41 -4.93
N GLU A 174 -18.97 -6.38 -4.30
CA GLU A 174 -19.59 -5.24 -4.98
C GLU A 174 -18.56 -4.13 -5.14
N LEU A 175 -18.41 -3.61 -6.36
CA LEU A 175 -17.64 -2.38 -6.56
C LEU A 175 -18.53 -1.20 -6.19
N ILE A 176 -18.11 -0.38 -5.23
CA ILE A 176 -18.91 0.76 -4.77
C ILE A 176 -18.15 2.07 -4.98
N GLU A 177 -18.88 3.17 -4.93
CA GLU A 177 -18.31 4.51 -5.06
C GLU A 177 -17.30 4.79 -3.94
N ALA A 178 -16.11 5.23 -4.33
CA ALA A 178 -15.13 5.79 -3.40
C ALA A 178 -15.54 7.23 -3.06
N ILE A 179 -16.34 7.39 -2.00
CA ILE A 179 -16.83 8.70 -1.53
C ILE A 179 -15.65 9.63 -1.24
N ILE A 180 -14.62 9.08 -0.61
CA ILE A 180 -13.33 9.71 -0.43
C ILE A 180 -12.34 9.01 -1.38
N HIS A 181 -11.85 9.73 -2.39
CA HIS A 181 -10.98 9.18 -3.43
C HIS A 181 -9.75 10.05 -3.68
N ASP A 182 -8.64 9.43 -4.06
CA ASP A 182 -7.44 10.13 -4.53
C ASP A 182 -7.56 10.49 -6.02
N LEU A 183 -7.92 9.50 -6.85
CA LEU A 183 -7.99 9.64 -8.29
C LEU A 183 -9.43 9.44 -8.81
N PRO A 184 -9.77 9.97 -10.00
CA PRO A 184 -11.06 9.70 -10.64
C PRO A 184 -11.35 8.21 -10.92
N ASN A 185 -10.31 7.37 -10.86
CA ASN A 185 -10.39 5.92 -11.03
C ASN A 185 -10.63 5.18 -9.71
N SER A 186 -10.54 5.85 -8.55
CA SER A 186 -10.67 5.18 -7.26
C SER A 186 -12.05 4.57 -7.10
N LEU A 187 -12.06 3.32 -6.66
CA LEU A 187 -13.25 2.58 -6.27
C LEU A 187 -13.00 1.90 -4.93
N TRP A 188 -14.09 1.62 -4.21
CA TRP A 188 -14.04 0.73 -3.06
C TRP A 188 -14.61 -0.62 -3.43
N VAL A 189 -14.26 -1.63 -2.65
CA VAL A 189 -14.82 -2.98 -2.79
C VAL A 189 -15.51 -3.34 -1.49
N TYR A 190 -16.75 -3.82 -1.59
CA TYR A 190 -17.53 -4.26 -0.45
C TYR A 190 -17.82 -5.75 -0.56
N ASP A 191 -17.34 -6.52 0.41
CA ASP A 191 -17.74 -7.91 0.54
C ASP A 191 -19.10 -8.03 1.25
N ARG A 192 -20.10 -8.45 0.50
CA ARG A 192 -21.47 -8.59 1.00
C ARG A 192 -21.63 -9.68 2.05
N LYS A 193 -20.77 -10.71 2.02
CA LYS A 193 -20.90 -11.87 2.91
C LYS A 193 -20.34 -11.57 4.29
N GLU A 194 -19.08 -11.16 4.36
CA GLU A 194 -18.41 -10.88 5.64
C GLU A 194 -18.57 -9.43 6.10
N GLN A 195 -19.20 -8.57 5.27
CA GLN A 195 -19.46 -7.16 5.57
C GLN A 195 -18.17 -6.37 5.80
N VAL A 196 -17.17 -6.62 4.94
CA VAL A 196 -15.86 -5.96 4.94
C VAL A 196 -15.84 -4.89 3.87
N LEU A 197 -15.47 -3.67 4.25
CA LEU A 197 -15.26 -2.56 3.32
C LEU A 197 -13.77 -2.39 3.05
N PHE A 198 -13.33 -2.68 1.83
CA PHE A 198 -12.00 -2.37 1.33
C PHE A 198 -12.00 -0.91 0.84
N ALA A 199 -11.48 -0.01 1.66
CA ALA A 199 -11.72 1.42 1.57
C ALA A 199 -10.59 2.19 0.88
N CYS A 200 -9.58 1.50 0.33
CA CYS A 200 -8.48 2.14 -0.37
C CYS A 200 -7.82 3.20 0.55
N ASP A 201 -7.64 4.44 0.10
CA ASP A 201 -7.03 5.53 0.87
C ASP A 201 -7.96 6.20 1.88
N ALA A 202 -9.24 5.82 1.92
CA ALA A 202 -10.16 6.30 2.93
C ALA A 202 -9.98 5.54 4.25
N TYR A 203 -10.28 6.20 5.37
CA TYR A 203 -10.07 5.67 6.72
C TYR A 203 -8.60 5.35 7.08
N CYS A 204 -7.66 5.74 6.23
CA CYS A 204 -6.24 5.63 6.52
C CYS A 204 -5.85 6.49 7.73
N TYR A 205 -4.89 5.99 8.50
CA TYR A 205 -4.29 6.70 9.62
C TYR A 205 -2.79 6.43 9.67
N THR A 206 -2.02 7.29 10.33
CA THR A 206 -0.58 7.07 10.47
C THR A 206 -0.34 5.80 11.26
N HIS A 207 0.34 4.85 10.63
CA HIS A 207 0.75 3.62 11.28
C HIS A 207 2.27 3.51 11.24
N GLU A 208 2.89 4.48 11.89
CA GLU A 208 4.28 4.48 12.32
C GLU A 208 4.35 3.71 13.63
N HIS A 209 4.90 2.50 13.60
CA HIS A 209 4.76 1.55 14.70
C HIS A 209 6.05 0.76 14.98
N GLU A 210 6.06 0.07 16.12
CA GLU A 210 7.19 -0.75 16.56
C GLU A 210 7.16 -2.16 15.92
N PRO A 211 8.31 -2.85 15.84
CA PRO A 211 8.35 -4.25 15.39
C PRO A 211 7.34 -5.14 16.14
N GLY A 212 6.58 -5.93 15.39
CA GLY A 212 5.54 -6.83 15.93
C GLY A 212 4.13 -6.25 15.93
N GLN A 213 3.96 -4.98 15.52
CA GLN A 213 2.64 -4.35 15.42
C GLN A 213 2.08 -4.33 13.98
N CYS A 214 2.79 -4.85 12.97
CA CYS A 214 2.42 -4.72 11.55
C CYS A 214 1.15 -5.51 11.18
N ALA A 215 0.74 -6.47 12.00
CA ALA A 215 -0.44 -7.30 11.80
C ALA A 215 -1.56 -7.01 12.81
N LEU A 216 -1.44 -5.95 13.62
CA LEU A 216 -2.44 -5.57 14.61
C LEU A 216 -3.57 -4.75 13.98
N LEU A 217 -4.80 -5.00 14.42
CA LEU A 217 -5.93 -4.12 14.12
C LEU A 217 -5.74 -2.77 14.82
N ALA A 218 -6.46 -1.75 14.35
CA ALA A 218 -6.47 -0.43 14.98
C ALA A 218 -6.74 -0.50 16.49
N GLU A 219 -7.64 -1.39 16.91
CA GLU A 219 -8.03 -1.57 18.32
C GLU A 219 -7.09 -2.49 19.12
N GLU A 220 -6.14 -3.17 18.46
CA GLU A 220 -5.15 -4.02 19.11
C GLU A 220 -3.82 -3.29 19.36
N LEU A 221 -3.67 -2.08 18.79
CA LEU A 221 -2.49 -1.26 19.00
C LEU A 221 -2.38 -0.81 20.47
N PRO A 222 -1.15 -0.59 20.99
CA PRO A 222 -0.96 -0.04 22.32
C PRO A 222 -1.65 1.31 22.52
N GLN A 223 -1.77 2.06 21.43
CA GLN A 223 -2.52 3.31 21.35
C GLN A 223 -3.46 3.27 20.15
N GLU A 224 -4.75 3.46 20.41
CA GLU A 224 -5.74 3.60 19.34
C GLU A 224 -5.45 4.84 18.48
N PRO A 225 -5.78 4.80 17.17
CA PRO A 225 -5.62 5.95 16.29
C PRO A 225 -6.37 7.18 16.80
N THR A 226 -5.76 8.34 16.57
CA THR A 226 -6.30 9.64 16.97
C THR A 226 -6.82 10.43 15.77
N VAL A 227 -7.47 11.55 16.06
CA VAL A 227 -7.88 12.53 15.04
C VAL A 227 -6.65 13.09 14.30
N ALA A 228 -5.52 13.27 14.98
CA ALA A 228 -4.30 13.76 14.34
C ALA A 228 -3.74 12.73 13.34
N ASP A 229 -3.77 11.45 13.69
CA ASP A 229 -3.27 10.36 12.84
C ASP A 229 -4.05 10.23 11.53
N THR A 230 -5.38 10.29 11.63
CA THR A 230 -6.28 10.27 10.46
C THR A 230 -6.16 11.56 9.64
N SER A 231 -6.14 12.73 10.28
CA SER A 231 -5.97 14.03 9.60
C SER A 231 -4.67 14.12 8.83
N PHE A 232 -3.57 13.64 9.42
CA PHE A 232 -2.26 13.69 8.81
C PHE A 232 -2.24 12.91 7.50
N VAL A 233 -2.65 11.64 7.51
CA VAL A 233 -2.63 10.82 6.27
C VAL A 233 -3.62 11.36 5.26
N THR A 234 -4.84 11.68 5.69
CA THR A 234 -5.88 12.22 4.81
C THR A 234 -5.42 13.49 4.10
N SER A 235 -4.84 14.45 4.82
CA SER A 235 -4.36 15.71 4.21
C SER A 235 -3.19 15.52 3.24
N ARG A 236 -2.37 14.48 3.44
CA ARG A 236 -1.17 14.20 2.65
C ARG A 236 -1.47 13.37 1.40
N ALA A 237 -2.24 12.30 1.56
CA ALA A 237 -2.67 11.44 0.46
C ALA A 237 -3.73 12.16 -0.39
N LEU A 238 -4.67 12.85 0.25
CA LEU A 238 -5.85 13.42 -0.41
C LEU A 238 -5.80 14.94 -0.34
N ALA A 239 -4.88 15.56 -1.08
CA ALA A 239 -4.60 17.00 -0.99
C ALA A 239 -5.84 17.89 -1.21
N TRP A 240 -6.85 17.42 -1.97
CA TRP A 240 -8.11 18.15 -2.18
C TRP A 240 -8.92 18.36 -0.90
N THR A 241 -8.75 17.50 0.12
CA THR A 241 -9.47 17.61 1.41
C THR A 241 -9.14 18.90 2.15
N GLN A 242 -7.98 19.52 1.86
CA GLN A 242 -7.58 20.83 2.38
C GLN A 242 -8.36 21.99 1.75
N LEU A 243 -9.02 21.76 0.60
CA LEU A 243 -9.57 22.81 -0.25
C LEU A 243 -11.10 22.86 -0.25
N VAL A 244 -11.77 21.85 0.29
CA VAL A 244 -13.24 21.71 0.18
C VAL A 244 -13.93 21.71 1.54
N ASP A 245 -15.24 21.88 1.53
CA ASP A 245 -16.07 21.58 2.71
C ASP A 245 -16.17 20.05 2.87
N PRO A 246 -15.74 19.47 4.01
CA PRO A 246 -15.82 18.03 4.22
C PRO A 246 -17.26 17.53 4.43
N GLU A 247 -18.21 18.41 4.76
CA GLU A 247 -19.49 17.97 5.30
C GLU A 247 -20.39 17.18 4.32
N PRO A 248 -20.46 17.51 3.02
CA PRO A 248 -21.14 16.66 2.04
C PRO A 248 -20.57 15.24 1.96
N TYR A 249 -19.26 15.08 2.12
CA TYR A 249 -18.59 13.78 2.08
C TYR A 249 -18.85 12.98 3.36
N CYS A 250 -18.81 13.64 4.53
CA CYS A 250 -19.20 13.03 5.80
C CYS A 250 -20.65 12.52 5.77
N GLN A 251 -21.58 13.30 5.20
CA GLN A 251 -22.98 12.89 5.04
C GLN A 251 -23.14 11.72 4.07
N ALA A 252 -22.38 11.71 2.97
CA ALA A 252 -22.36 10.59 2.03
C ALA A 252 -21.82 9.30 2.67
N LEU A 253 -20.78 9.39 3.50
CA LEU A 253 -20.27 8.26 4.28
C LEU A 253 -21.35 7.70 5.21
N ASP A 254 -22.02 8.57 5.96
CA ASP A 254 -23.09 8.17 6.88
C ASP A 254 -24.26 7.50 6.12
N ALA A 255 -24.64 8.03 4.96
CA ALA A 255 -25.67 7.43 4.11
C ALA A 255 -25.26 6.04 3.60
N MET A 256 -24.02 5.89 3.13
CA MET A 256 -23.52 4.59 2.65
C MET A 256 -23.50 3.54 3.76
N LEU A 257 -23.01 3.90 4.95
CA LEU A 257 -22.97 3.00 6.12
C LEU A 257 -24.37 2.66 6.65
N ALA A 258 -25.36 3.53 6.45
CA ALA A 258 -26.75 3.24 6.80
C ALA A 258 -27.39 2.21 5.85
N GLU A 259 -27.02 2.22 4.57
CA GLU A 259 -27.50 1.27 3.55
C GLU A 259 -26.75 -0.06 3.58
N ARG A 260 -25.46 -0.05 3.95
CA ARG A 260 -24.57 -1.21 3.94
C ARG A 260 -23.96 -1.39 5.34
N PRO A 261 -24.39 -2.42 6.11
CA PRO A 261 -23.76 -2.71 7.38
C PRO A 261 -22.30 -3.10 7.20
N VAL A 262 -21.37 -2.45 7.90
CA VAL A 262 -19.93 -2.74 7.82
C VAL A 262 -19.42 -3.21 9.18
N LYS A 263 -18.85 -4.44 9.21
CA LYS A 263 -18.22 -5.03 10.39
C LYS A 263 -16.74 -4.68 10.51
N LEU A 264 -16.05 -4.61 9.37
CA LEU A 264 -14.63 -4.28 9.31
C LEU A 264 -14.39 -3.25 8.21
N ILE A 265 -13.51 -2.28 8.48
CA ILE A 265 -12.98 -1.36 7.47
C ILE A 265 -11.51 -1.73 7.25
N ALA A 266 -11.14 -1.87 5.98
CA ALA A 266 -9.87 -2.39 5.51
C ALA A 266 -9.21 -1.32 4.60
N PRO A 267 -8.47 -0.36 5.19
CA PRO A 267 -7.80 0.73 4.47
C PRO A 267 -6.41 0.31 3.97
N THR A 268 -5.88 0.98 2.95
CA THR A 268 -4.53 0.67 2.41
C THR A 268 -3.42 1.10 3.35
N HIS A 269 -3.59 2.16 4.14
CA HIS A 269 -2.60 2.60 5.13
C HIS A 269 -3.14 2.47 6.56
N GLY A 270 -2.38 1.74 7.37
CA GLY A 270 -2.78 1.35 8.71
C GLY A 270 -3.34 -0.06 8.78
N GLY A 271 -3.69 -0.45 10.00
CA GLY A 271 -4.30 -1.73 10.32
C GLY A 271 -5.80 -1.77 10.01
N VAL A 272 -6.34 -2.98 9.97
CA VAL A 272 -7.78 -3.21 9.82
C VAL A 272 -8.52 -2.67 11.05
N ILE A 273 -9.70 -2.10 10.83
CA ILE A 273 -10.50 -1.43 11.84
C ILE A 273 -11.72 -2.29 12.16
N SER A 274 -11.89 -2.66 13.43
CA SER A 274 -13.04 -3.42 13.92
C SER A 274 -14.10 -2.56 14.61
N ASN A 275 -13.73 -1.40 15.15
CA ASN A 275 -14.66 -0.43 15.71
C ASN A 275 -15.02 0.63 14.66
N THR A 276 -15.79 0.18 13.65
CA THR A 276 -16.13 0.98 12.46
C THR A 276 -16.82 2.30 12.84
N LYS A 277 -17.71 2.29 13.83
CA LYS A 277 -18.38 3.50 14.31
C LYS A 277 -17.39 4.51 14.91
N ARG A 278 -16.50 4.06 15.81
CA ARG A 278 -15.52 4.95 16.44
C ARG A 278 -14.59 5.56 15.39
N MET A 279 -14.07 4.73 14.50
CA MET A 279 -13.17 5.20 13.45
C MET A 279 -13.87 6.15 12.47
N THR A 280 -15.14 5.91 12.13
CA THR A 280 -15.91 6.82 11.28
C THR A 280 -16.04 8.20 11.91
N GLU A 281 -16.31 8.28 13.21
CA GLU A 281 -16.35 9.58 13.90
C GLU A 281 -14.97 10.26 13.93
N LEU A 282 -13.90 9.51 14.22
CA LEU A 282 -12.53 10.02 14.19
C LEU A 282 -12.13 10.55 12.82
N PHE A 283 -12.43 9.80 11.76
CA PHE A 283 -12.12 10.16 10.39
C PHE A 283 -12.89 11.41 9.94
N LYS A 284 -14.20 11.51 10.26
CA LYS A 284 -15.00 12.72 10.00
C LYS A 284 -14.48 13.93 10.77
N GLU A 285 -14.13 13.76 12.05
CA GLU A 285 -13.50 14.82 12.84
C GLU A 285 -12.15 15.24 12.25
N GLY A 286 -11.35 14.27 11.80
CA GLY A 286 -10.07 14.52 11.14
C GLY A 286 -10.24 15.36 9.89
N MET A 287 -11.16 14.97 8.99
CA MET A 287 -11.51 15.74 7.81
C MET A 287 -11.92 17.19 8.12
N ARG A 288 -12.69 17.42 9.19
CA ARG A 288 -13.06 18.77 9.65
C ARG A 288 -11.88 19.58 10.16
N ASN A 289 -10.88 18.92 10.73
CA ASN A 289 -9.72 19.57 11.33
C ASN A 289 -8.58 19.86 10.34
N ILE A 290 -8.57 19.26 9.15
CA ILE A 290 -7.54 19.48 8.12
C ILE A 290 -7.39 20.96 7.74
N ARG A 291 -8.51 21.69 7.59
CA ARG A 291 -8.50 23.11 7.19
C ARG A 291 -8.07 24.08 8.30
N GLY A 292 -7.97 23.60 9.54
CA GLY A 292 -7.61 24.39 10.71
C GLY A 292 -6.13 24.36 11.08
N GLN A 293 -5.30 23.64 10.31
CA GLN A 293 -3.85 23.48 10.51
C GLN A 293 -3.06 24.26 9.45
#